data_AF-A0A945ZMX2-F1
#
_entry.id   AF-A0A945ZMX2-F1
#
_cell.length_a   1.000
_cell.length_b   1.000
_cell.length_c   1.000
_cell.angle_alpha   90.00
_cell.angle_beta   90.00
_cell.angle_gamma   90.00
#
_symmetry.space_group_name_H-M   'P 1'
#
loop_
_entity.id
_entity.type
_entity.pdbx_description
1 polymer ?
#
loop_
_entity_poly.entity_id
_entity_poly.type
_entity_poly.pdbx_seq_one_letter_code
_entity_poly.pdbx_strand_id
1 'polypeptide(L)'
;MVVGSDFNPQATTWQTNSFANWPLDPQTGEESPWDYDDSSIFSDHFLLEVDDSFETQFGRSNEAASAASLSLDGIESTLINEGANLRYSKDVYLAFRDYLLTYKFAAEDMYNSVLGESTVANVYFTNAADDEGTHHPFMVIASHNSPSGPQFLIDVARPPGDNCCEGGYPNQNITRNAVLEVKLVKIPLRDYGVISNLTDNDLSSYGTLASDMGLSESEWTTDNYASLNSSAIAVDGVLIYPASNNVLVYASFAAEITSSGIHVGRGMGFHYHADGHSFNGNGTNLYNLSDFEGHTHPPIIGFAFDGLALFGKYESSYNSMDGFGTDLDEYNGHIHGDYGYHYHAFATEVTQSENNSSETYIQHFLFRGAFKGSVNEIPGLFEVSTNQFMNSDIKRYVGAAGTVMDTDKDELSQFPQIFNLSHNYPNPFNPTTTIEYDLAISGSVDLAVYDLMGHRIRTLMYGNQKSGIKTIEWDATNDLGQSVSAGLYFYQLKTPQGIITKKMVLLK
;
A
#
# COMPACT_ATOMS: atom_id res chain seq x y z
N MET A 1 -2.62 -38.67 -11.56
CA MET A 1 -1.77 -37.57 -12.07
C MET A 1 -0.52 -37.51 -11.22
N VAL A 2 0.68 -37.52 -11.82
CA VAL A 2 1.80 -36.68 -11.38
C VAL A 2 2.69 -36.43 -12.59
N VAL A 3 2.40 -35.36 -13.34
CA VAL A 3 3.37 -34.63 -14.16
C VAL A 3 2.89 -33.17 -14.10
N GLY A 4 3.72 -32.25 -13.59
CA GLY A 4 3.40 -30.84 -13.36
C GLY A 4 2.76 -30.55 -11.99
N SER A 5 3.25 -29.53 -11.29
CA SER A 5 2.57 -28.94 -10.13
C SER A 5 1.58 -27.87 -10.60
N ASP A 6 0.60 -27.49 -9.79
CA ASP A 6 -0.41 -26.47 -10.15
C ASP A 6 0.17 -25.14 -10.66
N PHE A 7 1.34 -24.74 -10.17
CA PHE A 7 2.08 -23.53 -10.60
C PHE A 7 3.03 -23.75 -11.79
N ASN A 8 3.12 -24.97 -12.30
CA ASN A 8 3.96 -25.37 -13.44
C ASN A 8 3.39 -26.66 -14.07
N PRO A 9 2.19 -26.57 -14.67
CA PRO A 9 1.45 -27.73 -15.16
C PRO A 9 2.13 -28.40 -16.36
N GLN A 10 2.90 -27.64 -17.14
CA GLN A 10 3.70 -28.16 -18.25
C GLN A 10 4.96 -28.93 -17.81
N ALA A 11 5.21 -29.03 -16.50
CA ALA A 11 6.37 -29.70 -15.91
C ALA A 11 7.72 -29.20 -16.45
N THR A 12 7.80 -27.90 -16.72
CA THR A 12 9.05 -27.23 -17.11
C THR A 12 10.06 -27.34 -15.96
N THR A 13 11.35 -27.49 -16.25
CA THR A 13 12.34 -27.67 -15.17
C THR A 13 12.53 -26.36 -14.38
N TRP A 14 12.14 -26.36 -13.10
CA TRP A 14 12.39 -25.25 -12.18
C TRP A 14 13.86 -24.85 -12.13
N GLN A 15 14.13 -23.56 -12.15
CA GLN A 15 15.45 -22.99 -11.92
C GLN A 15 15.45 -22.32 -10.55
N THR A 16 16.26 -22.82 -9.61
CA THR A 16 16.37 -22.22 -8.29
C THR A 16 17.32 -21.02 -8.29
N ASN A 17 17.06 -20.06 -7.40
CA ASN A 17 17.92 -18.90 -7.19
C ASN A 17 18.59 -18.94 -5.82
N SER A 18 19.87 -19.33 -5.76
CA SER A 18 20.62 -19.40 -4.50
C SER A 18 20.90 -18.03 -3.84
N PHE A 19 20.61 -16.92 -4.54
CA PHE A 19 20.72 -15.57 -4.01
C PHE A 19 19.46 -15.13 -3.24
N ALA A 20 18.33 -15.82 -3.41
CA ALA A 20 17.12 -15.64 -2.62
C ALA A 20 17.28 -16.37 -1.27
N ASN A 21 17.97 -15.74 -0.32
CA ASN A 21 18.17 -16.28 1.02
C ASN A 21 18.02 -15.17 2.06
N TRP A 22 17.69 -15.57 3.29
CA TRP A 22 17.82 -14.68 4.45
C TRP A 22 19.32 -14.34 4.64
N PRO A 23 19.67 -13.07 4.89
CA PRO A 23 21.06 -12.69 5.14
C PRO A 23 21.58 -13.38 6.40
N LEU A 24 22.73 -14.04 6.29
CA LEU A 24 23.47 -14.59 7.42
C LEU A 24 24.92 -14.10 7.31
N ASP A 25 25.42 -13.48 8.37
CA ASP A 25 26.83 -13.14 8.56
C ASP A 25 27.67 -14.43 8.48
N PRO A 26 28.63 -14.53 7.54
CA PRO A 26 29.42 -15.75 7.37
C PRO A 26 30.38 -16.06 8.54
N GLN A 27 30.60 -15.11 9.45
CA GLN A 27 31.47 -15.24 10.62
C GLN A 27 30.70 -15.49 11.92
N THR A 28 29.50 -14.92 12.08
CA THR A 28 28.71 -15.01 13.32
C THR A 28 27.44 -15.85 13.16
N GLY A 29 26.92 -16.02 11.95
CA GLY A 29 25.62 -16.64 11.68
C GLY A 29 24.41 -15.78 12.07
N GLU A 30 24.63 -14.49 12.38
CA GLU A 30 23.58 -13.51 12.68
C GLU A 30 23.18 -12.71 11.42
N GLU A 31 21.98 -12.14 11.37
CA GLU A 31 21.53 -11.34 10.22
C GLU A 31 22.43 -10.10 10.01
N SER A 32 22.96 -9.89 8.79
CA SER A 32 23.94 -8.82 8.49
C SER A 32 23.61 -8.10 7.17
N PRO A 33 23.22 -6.80 7.21
CA PRO A 33 22.70 -6.05 6.06
C PRO A 33 23.75 -5.37 5.16
N TRP A 34 23.41 -5.21 3.89
CA TRP A 34 24.01 -4.25 2.94
C TRP A 34 23.54 -2.81 3.20
N ASP A 35 24.43 -1.83 3.01
CA ASP A 35 24.25 -0.42 3.40
C ASP A 35 23.54 0.42 2.32
N TYR A 36 22.54 1.17 2.77
CA TYR A 36 21.58 2.00 2.03
C TYR A 36 22.13 3.35 1.58
N ASP A 37 23.19 3.85 2.24
CA ASP A 37 23.67 5.22 2.09
C ASP A 37 24.22 5.57 0.67
N ASP A 38 24.34 4.58 -0.21
CA ASP A 38 24.83 4.73 -1.59
C ASP A 38 23.73 4.67 -2.69
N SER A 39 22.44 4.59 -2.34
CA SER A 39 21.33 4.53 -3.32
C SER A 39 20.88 5.92 -3.81
N SER A 40 20.80 6.09 -5.14
CA SER A 40 20.32 7.32 -5.79
C SER A 40 18.81 7.59 -5.64
N ILE A 41 18.06 6.73 -4.94
CA ILE A 41 16.60 6.84 -4.75
C ILE A 41 16.26 7.35 -3.34
N PHE A 42 17.28 7.65 -2.51
CA PHE A 42 17.06 8.32 -1.24
C PHE A 42 16.71 9.79 -1.43
N SER A 43 15.42 10.12 -1.39
CA SER A 43 15.00 11.46 -1.03
C SER A 43 13.60 11.41 -0.43
N ASP A 44 13.37 12.23 0.61
CA ASP A 44 12.08 12.58 1.19
C ASP A 44 11.08 13.22 0.19
N HIS A 45 11.27 13.04 -1.13
CA HIS A 45 10.48 13.66 -2.18
C HIS A 45 8.99 13.33 -2.09
N PHE A 46 8.64 12.11 -1.65
CA PHE A 46 7.25 11.73 -1.43
C PHE A 46 6.56 12.59 -0.36
N LEU A 47 7.26 12.88 0.76
CA LEU A 47 6.71 13.71 1.83
C LEU A 47 6.51 15.16 1.36
N LEU A 48 7.42 15.67 0.54
CA LEU A 48 7.33 17.03 -0.02
C LEU A 48 6.15 17.22 -1.00
N GLU A 49 5.54 16.13 -1.48
CA GLU A 49 4.45 16.16 -2.45
C GLU A 49 3.07 16.04 -1.80
N VAL A 50 2.98 15.52 -0.58
CA VAL A 50 1.73 15.43 0.20
C VAL A 50 1.51 16.71 0.99
N ASP A 51 0.26 17.16 1.12
CA ASP A 51 -0.10 18.29 1.96
C ASP A 51 0.11 17.95 3.45
N ASP A 52 0.76 18.87 4.20
CA ASP A 52 1.08 18.72 5.63
C ASP A 52 -0.12 18.30 6.50
N SER A 53 -1.34 18.62 6.08
CA SER A 53 -2.58 18.22 6.76
C SER A 53 -2.80 16.70 6.83
N PHE A 54 -2.20 15.92 5.92
CA PHE A 54 -2.29 14.46 5.94
C PHE A 54 -1.14 13.80 6.70
N GLU A 55 -0.01 14.50 6.91
CA GLU A 55 1.18 13.95 7.55
C GLU A 55 0.93 13.49 9.00
N THR A 56 -0.05 14.06 9.69
CA THR A 56 -0.41 13.63 11.05
C THR A 56 -0.88 12.18 11.11
N GLN A 57 -1.31 11.61 9.98
CA GLN A 57 -1.74 10.22 9.86
C GLN A 57 -0.58 9.26 9.58
N PHE A 58 0.66 9.74 9.39
CA PHE A 58 1.76 8.90 8.92
C PHE A 58 2.35 8.01 10.03
N GLY A 59 2.67 6.77 9.65
CA GLY A 59 3.27 5.79 10.55
C GLY A 59 2.30 5.18 11.56
N ARG A 60 2.88 4.57 12.61
CA ARG A 60 2.19 3.66 13.55
C ARG A 60 2.10 4.17 14.98
N SER A 61 2.38 5.45 15.20
CA SER A 61 2.24 6.00 16.55
C SER A 61 0.76 6.00 16.95
N ASN A 62 0.49 6.04 18.26
CA ASN A 62 -0.88 6.17 18.76
C ASN A 62 -1.52 7.47 18.26
N GLU A 63 -0.72 8.53 18.11
CA GLU A 63 -1.13 9.81 17.56
C GLU A 63 -1.55 9.68 16.09
N ALA A 64 -0.76 8.96 15.28
CA ALA A 64 -1.07 8.72 13.87
C ALA A 64 -2.32 7.85 13.70
N ALA A 65 -2.47 6.79 14.49
CA ALA A 65 -3.67 5.97 14.51
C ALA A 65 -4.92 6.79 14.92
N SER A 66 -4.77 7.68 15.91
CA SER A 66 -5.86 8.57 16.34
C SER A 66 -6.23 9.58 15.24
N ALA A 67 -5.25 10.17 14.56
CA ALA A 67 -5.49 11.10 13.45
C ALA A 67 -6.18 10.42 12.25
N ALA A 68 -5.76 9.19 11.93
CA ALA A 68 -6.36 8.40 10.86
C ALA A 68 -7.83 8.04 11.19
N SER A 69 -8.11 7.68 12.44
CA SER A 69 -9.47 7.42 12.93
C SER A 69 -10.36 8.67 12.85
N LEU A 70 -9.87 9.83 13.31
CA LEU A 70 -10.59 11.10 13.19
C LEU A 70 -10.85 11.51 11.73
N SER A 71 -9.93 11.19 10.82
CA SER A 71 -10.11 11.46 9.39
C SER A 71 -11.26 10.62 8.82
N LEU A 72 -11.35 9.33 9.20
CA LEU A 72 -12.46 8.47 8.82
C LEU A 72 -13.80 8.91 9.44
N ASP A 73 -13.81 9.43 10.68
CA ASP A 73 -15.03 10.01 11.28
C ASP A 73 -15.56 11.19 10.45
N GLY A 74 -14.67 12.06 9.98
CA GLY A 74 -15.00 13.19 9.10
C GLY A 74 -15.52 12.74 7.73
N ILE A 75 -14.86 11.75 7.13
CA ILE A 75 -15.29 11.15 5.86
C ILE A 75 -16.68 10.53 5.99
N GLU A 76 -16.91 9.72 7.02
CA GLU A 76 -18.20 9.08 7.25
C GLU A 76 -19.32 10.12 7.43
N SER A 77 -19.05 11.18 8.19
CA SER A 77 -20.00 12.29 8.37
C SER A 77 -20.31 13.00 7.05
N THR A 78 -19.29 13.23 6.23
CA THR A 78 -19.43 13.84 4.89
C THR A 78 -20.31 12.99 3.99
N LEU A 79 -20.02 11.68 3.89
CA LEU A 79 -20.79 10.75 3.07
C LEU A 79 -22.25 10.67 3.53
N ILE A 80 -22.50 10.60 4.85
CA ILE A 80 -23.87 10.59 5.40
C ILE A 80 -24.63 11.86 5.00
N ASN A 81 -24.00 13.03 5.04
CA ASN A 81 -24.61 14.29 4.63
C ASN A 81 -24.96 14.31 3.12
N GLU A 82 -24.20 13.58 2.30
CA GLU A 82 -24.48 13.38 0.87
C GLU A 82 -25.47 12.24 0.59
N GLY A 83 -25.97 11.53 1.60
CA GLY A 83 -26.81 10.35 1.42
C GLY A 83 -26.04 9.12 0.90
N ALA A 84 -24.72 9.12 1.04
CA ALA A 84 -23.82 8.02 0.73
C ALA A 84 -23.32 7.35 2.03
N ASN A 85 -22.55 6.27 1.88
CA ASN A 85 -21.97 5.56 3.01
C ASN A 85 -20.53 5.13 2.70
N LEU A 86 -19.76 4.88 3.75
CA LEU A 86 -18.57 4.05 3.63
C LEU A 86 -18.98 2.65 3.16
N ARG A 87 -18.16 2.03 2.32
CA ARG A 87 -18.41 0.67 1.84
C ARG A 87 -18.24 -0.38 2.92
N TYR A 88 -17.19 -0.25 3.72
CA TYR A 88 -16.98 -1.04 4.93
C TYR A 88 -16.96 -0.16 6.16
N SER A 89 -17.09 -0.78 7.34
CA SER A 89 -16.92 -0.05 8.59
C SER A 89 -15.51 0.55 8.70
N LYS A 90 -15.40 1.65 9.46
CA LYS A 90 -14.10 2.29 9.74
C LYS A 90 -13.10 1.31 10.34
N ASP A 91 -13.57 0.39 11.18
CA ASP A 91 -12.73 -0.62 11.83
C ASP A 91 -12.02 -1.53 10.81
N VAL A 92 -12.67 -1.87 9.70
CA VAL A 92 -12.03 -2.64 8.62
C VAL A 92 -10.89 -1.86 7.98
N TYR A 93 -11.10 -0.57 7.67
CA TYR A 93 -10.08 0.27 7.07
C TYR A 93 -8.92 0.57 8.02
N LEU A 94 -9.20 0.81 9.30
CA LEU A 94 -8.18 0.99 10.34
C LEU A 94 -7.36 -0.28 10.56
N ALA A 95 -8.01 -1.44 10.65
CA ALA A 95 -7.33 -2.72 10.79
C ALA A 95 -6.42 -3.02 9.59
N PHE A 96 -6.91 -2.79 8.37
CA PHE A 96 -6.11 -2.98 7.15
C PHE A 96 -4.92 -2.02 7.08
N ARG A 97 -5.15 -0.73 7.40
CA ARG A 97 -4.08 0.27 7.53
C ARG A 97 -3.00 -0.18 8.51
N ASP A 98 -3.39 -0.56 9.72
CA ASP A 98 -2.45 -0.91 10.78
C ASP A 98 -1.66 -2.16 10.43
N TYR A 99 -2.30 -3.11 9.74
CA TYR A 99 -1.67 -4.34 9.25
C TYR A 99 -0.65 -4.07 8.13
N LEU A 100 -1.01 -3.29 7.10
CA LEU A 100 -0.10 -2.85 6.03
C LEU A 100 1.20 -2.24 6.60
N LEU A 101 1.07 -1.37 7.59
CA LEU A 101 2.21 -0.69 8.19
C LEU A 101 3.12 -1.63 9.01
N THR A 102 2.70 -2.87 9.29
CA THR A 102 3.52 -3.83 10.05
C THR A 102 4.65 -4.47 9.27
N TYR A 103 4.49 -4.60 7.95
CA TYR A 103 5.42 -5.29 7.09
C TYR A 103 6.71 -4.49 6.91
N LYS A 104 7.83 -5.20 7.07
CA LYS A 104 9.17 -4.65 6.92
C LYS A 104 10.01 -5.56 6.04
N PHE A 105 10.89 -4.97 5.24
CA PHE A 105 11.88 -5.74 4.51
C PHE A 105 12.71 -6.58 5.47
N ALA A 106 12.73 -7.88 5.24
CA ALA A 106 13.44 -8.83 6.07
C ALA A 106 14.39 -9.73 5.24
N ALA A 107 14.43 -9.58 3.91
CA ALA A 107 15.34 -10.27 3.01
C ALA A 107 16.16 -9.28 2.14
N GLU A 108 17.41 -9.63 1.79
CA GLU A 108 18.34 -8.79 0.99
C GLU A 108 18.12 -8.91 -0.51
N ASP A 109 16.90 -9.20 -0.90
CA ASP A 109 16.63 -9.79 -2.19
C ASP A 109 15.77 -8.87 -3.08
N MET A 110 15.88 -7.57 -2.80
CA MET A 110 15.36 -6.45 -3.56
C MET A 110 16.45 -5.40 -3.73
N TYR A 111 16.67 -4.92 -4.96
CA TYR A 111 17.66 -3.86 -5.18
C TYR A 111 17.14 -2.52 -4.63
N ASN A 112 17.97 -1.83 -3.85
CA ASN A 112 17.67 -0.56 -3.15
C ASN A 112 16.72 -0.64 -1.93
N SER A 113 16.37 -1.82 -1.42
CA SER A 113 15.62 -1.94 -0.16
C SER A 113 16.54 -1.86 1.07
N VAL A 114 16.01 -1.41 2.21
CA VAL A 114 16.70 -1.45 3.52
C VAL A 114 16.03 -2.44 4.43
N LEU A 115 16.79 -3.37 5.02
CA LEU A 115 16.25 -4.26 6.05
C LEU A 115 15.67 -3.47 7.23
N GLY A 116 14.48 -3.84 7.67
CA GLY A 116 13.76 -3.21 8.77
C GLY A 116 12.99 -1.94 8.39
N GLU A 117 13.17 -1.42 7.18
CA GLU A 117 12.30 -0.40 6.58
C GLU A 117 10.95 -1.02 6.22
N SER A 118 9.89 -0.22 6.28
CA SER A 118 8.54 -0.68 5.96
C SER A 118 8.39 -0.97 4.46
N THR A 119 7.69 -2.05 4.12
CA THR A 119 7.27 -2.31 2.72
C THR A 119 6.16 -1.36 2.29
N VAL A 120 5.38 -0.86 3.26
CA VAL A 120 4.40 0.22 3.09
C VAL A 120 4.83 1.38 3.97
N ALA A 121 5.25 2.47 3.33
CA ALA A 121 5.80 3.63 4.02
C ALA A 121 4.71 4.40 4.77
N ASN A 122 3.60 4.71 4.08
CA ASN A 122 2.54 5.57 4.61
C ASN A 122 1.16 5.09 4.17
N VAL A 123 0.18 5.22 5.06
CA VAL A 123 -1.23 5.00 4.77
C VAL A 123 -2.04 6.11 5.44
N TYR A 124 -2.81 6.85 4.65
CA TYR A 124 -3.60 8.00 5.09
C TYR A 124 -4.92 8.10 4.33
N PHE A 125 -5.86 8.87 4.86
CA PHE A 125 -7.19 9.03 4.31
C PHE A 125 -7.40 10.43 3.75
N THR A 126 -7.95 10.51 2.54
CA THR A 126 -8.30 11.75 1.84
C THR A 126 -9.81 11.81 1.60
N ASN A 127 -10.34 13.03 1.47
CA ASN A 127 -11.77 13.28 1.29
C ASN A 127 -12.00 14.42 0.27
N ALA A 128 -11.40 14.30 -0.91
CA ALA A 128 -11.54 15.35 -1.93
C ALA A 128 -12.86 15.19 -2.70
N ALA A 129 -13.44 16.32 -3.11
CA ALA A 129 -14.60 16.36 -4.00
C ALA A 129 -14.23 16.57 -5.47
N ASP A 130 -15.10 16.08 -6.36
CA ASP A 130 -15.08 16.41 -7.78
C ASP A 130 -15.49 17.88 -8.03
N ASP A 131 -15.55 18.29 -9.29
CA ASP A 131 -15.91 19.68 -9.65
C ASP A 131 -17.41 19.97 -9.45
N GLU A 132 -18.22 18.91 -9.29
CA GLU A 132 -19.64 18.94 -8.99
C GLU A 132 -19.93 18.97 -7.47
N GLY A 133 -18.91 18.78 -6.63
CA GLY A 133 -18.99 18.79 -5.18
C GLY A 133 -19.27 17.42 -4.54
N THR A 134 -19.23 16.34 -5.31
CA THR A 134 -19.38 14.96 -4.81
C THR A 134 -18.08 14.49 -4.20
N HIS A 135 -18.11 14.00 -2.96
CA HIS A 135 -16.90 13.51 -2.30
C HIS A 135 -16.53 12.09 -2.76
N HIS A 136 -15.25 11.94 -3.16
CA HIS A 136 -14.60 10.69 -3.52
C HIS A 136 -13.45 10.39 -2.52
N PRO A 137 -13.77 9.91 -1.30
CA PRO A 137 -12.76 9.62 -0.30
C PRO A 137 -11.96 8.36 -0.62
N PHE A 138 -10.67 8.40 -0.30
CA PHE A 138 -9.72 7.31 -0.53
C PHE A 138 -8.89 6.98 0.70
N MET A 139 -8.60 5.69 0.90
CA MET A 139 -7.39 5.27 1.58
C MET A 139 -6.25 5.32 0.57
N VAL A 140 -5.24 6.12 0.85
CA VAL A 140 -4.04 6.27 0.02
C VAL A 140 -2.91 5.47 0.66
N ILE A 141 -2.30 4.58 -0.12
CA ILE A 141 -1.27 3.64 0.30
C ILE A 141 0.00 3.91 -0.50
N ALA A 142 1.04 4.40 0.18
CA ALA A 142 2.37 4.57 -0.38
C ALA A 142 3.19 3.30 -0.10
N SER A 143 3.42 2.49 -1.13
CA SER A 143 4.08 1.20 -1.02
C SER A 143 5.38 1.16 -1.81
N HIS A 144 6.33 0.39 -1.30
CA HIS A 144 7.54 -0.03 -2.00
C HIS A 144 7.34 -1.26 -2.91
N ASN A 145 6.07 -1.69 -3.09
CA ASN A 145 5.63 -2.76 -3.99
C ASN A 145 6.45 -4.05 -3.87
N SER A 146 6.64 -4.50 -2.63
CA SER A 146 7.38 -5.71 -2.34
C SER A 146 6.89 -6.34 -1.03
N PRO A 147 6.87 -7.68 -0.90
CA PRO A 147 6.67 -8.38 0.36
C PRO A 147 7.85 -8.21 1.30
N SER A 148 7.69 -8.69 2.54
CA SER A 148 8.70 -8.67 3.59
C SER A 148 9.75 -9.79 3.49
N GLY A 149 9.40 -10.97 2.98
CA GLY A 149 10.28 -12.15 2.96
C GLY A 149 11.12 -12.26 1.69
N PRO A 150 11.91 -13.34 1.52
CA PRO A 150 12.63 -13.61 0.28
C PRO A 150 11.66 -13.87 -0.88
N GLN A 151 11.86 -13.16 -1.97
CA GLN A 151 11.05 -13.12 -3.17
C GLN A 151 11.75 -13.44 -4.48
N PHE A 152 13.06 -13.26 -4.60
CA PHE A 152 13.81 -13.36 -5.85
C PHE A 152 13.56 -14.66 -6.60
N LEU A 153 12.53 -14.71 -7.46
CA LEU A 153 12.14 -15.83 -8.31
C LEU A 153 12.69 -17.19 -7.80
N ILE A 154 12.41 -17.49 -6.51
CA ILE A 154 13.19 -18.47 -5.71
C ILE A 154 13.23 -19.82 -6.43
N ASP A 155 12.14 -20.08 -7.13
CA ASP A 155 11.96 -21.03 -8.19
C ASP A 155 11.18 -20.38 -9.34
N VAL A 156 11.77 -20.23 -10.52
CA VAL A 156 10.98 -19.95 -11.74
C VAL A 156 11.33 -20.96 -12.81
N ALA A 157 10.29 -21.51 -13.44
CA ALA A 157 10.45 -22.50 -14.49
C ALA A 157 10.76 -21.85 -15.84
N ARG A 158 10.18 -20.67 -16.12
CA ARG A 158 10.32 -19.92 -17.38
C ARG A 158 10.53 -18.41 -17.13
N PRO A 159 11.59 -17.73 -17.64
CA PRO A 159 11.60 -16.26 -17.71
C PRO A 159 10.54 -15.67 -18.67
N PRO A 160 10.00 -14.47 -18.40
CA PRO A 160 9.11 -13.78 -19.34
C PRO A 160 9.81 -13.57 -20.69
N GLY A 161 9.16 -14.01 -21.76
CA GLY A 161 9.77 -14.17 -23.08
C GLY A 161 10.32 -12.87 -23.67
N ASP A 162 11.63 -12.82 -23.96
CA ASP A 162 12.28 -11.60 -24.47
C ASP A 162 12.54 -11.63 -25.99
N ASN A 163 12.23 -12.73 -26.70
CA ASN A 163 12.46 -12.92 -28.15
C ASN A 163 13.87 -12.49 -28.66
N CYS A 164 14.84 -12.28 -27.77
CA CYS A 164 16.04 -11.48 -28.07
C CYS A 164 17.28 -12.32 -28.42
N CYS A 165 17.21 -13.65 -28.34
CA CYS A 165 18.38 -14.52 -28.58
C CYS A 165 18.12 -15.60 -29.64
N GLU A 166 19.01 -15.70 -30.61
CA GLU A 166 19.12 -16.87 -31.49
C GLU A 166 19.45 -18.13 -30.67
N GLY A 167 18.76 -19.24 -30.97
CA GLY A 167 18.87 -20.50 -30.23
C GLY A 167 17.70 -20.80 -29.29
N GLY A 168 16.74 -19.89 -29.19
CA GLY A 168 15.46 -20.13 -28.53
C GLY A 168 15.52 -19.99 -27.01
N TYR A 169 14.44 -20.41 -26.38
CA TYR A 169 14.13 -20.17 -24.98
C TYR A 169 15.20 -20.55 -23.92
N PRO A 170 15.96 -21.66 -24.06
CA PRO A 170 16.99 -22.05 -23.09
C PRO A 170 18.18 -21.09 -22.98
N ASN A 171 18.34 -20.19 -23.96
CA ASN A 171 19.43 -19.22 -24.00
C ASN A 171 19.00 -17.84 -23.48
N GLN A 172 17.77 -17.68 -23.00
CA GLN A 172 17.29 -16.42 -22.42
C GLN A 172 17.83 -16.24 -21.00
N ASN A 173 18.30 -15.03 -20.68
CA ASN A 173 18.68 -14.68 -19.32
C ASN A 173 17.41 -14.55 -18.48
N ILE A 174 17.32 -15.30 -17.37
CA ILE A 174 16.27 -15.07 -16.39
C ILE A 174 16.56 -13.74 -15.71
N THR A 175 15.67 -12.76 -15.89
CA THR A 175 15.65 -11.55 -15.08
C THR A 175 15.31 -11.97 -13.65
N ARG A 176 16.33 -12.10 -12.82
CA ARG A 176 16.21 -12.54 -11.42
C ARG A 176 16.21 -11.40 -10.42
N ASN A 177 16.38 -10.18 -10.91
CA ASN A 177 16.42 -9.00 -10.07
C ASN A 177 15.07 -8.29 -10.16
N ALA A 178 14.58 -7.78 -9.03
CA ALA A 178 13.54 -6.77 -8.97
C ALA A 178 14.16 -5.47 -8.47
N VAL A 179 13.59 -4.34 -8.85
CA VAL A 179 14.00 -3.03 -8.34
C VAL A 179 12.89 -2.53 -7.44
N LEU A 180 13.26 -1.94 -6.30
CA LEU A 180 12.30 -1.26 -5.44
C LEU A 180 11.47 -0.25 -6.25
N GLU A 181 10.15 -0.39 -6.23
CA GLU A 181 9.24 0.52 -6.91
C GLU A 181 8.42 1.29 -5.89
N VAL A 182 8.26 2.60 -6.08
CA VAL A 182 7.29 3.36 -5.31
C VAL A 182 5.95 3.35 -6.04
N LYS A 183 4.91 2.84 -5.39
CA LYS A 183 3.52 2.88 -5.85
C LYS A 183 2.69 3.72 -4.88
N LEU A 184 1.74 4.44 -5.44
CA LEU A 184 0.76 5.23 -4.72
C LEU A 184 -0.64 4.74 -5.10
N VAL A 185 -1.20 3.87 -4.27
CA VAL A 185 -2.48 3.21 -4.54
C VAL A 185 -3.59 3.94 -3.82
N LYS A 186 -4.76 4.02 -4.46
CA LYS A 186 -5.99 4.55 -3.86
C LYS A 186 -7.00 3.42 -3.75
N ILE A 187 -7.57 3.23 -2.57
CA ILE A 187 -8.72 2.34 -2.34
C ILE A 187 -9.93 3.21 -2.01
N PRO A 188 -10.99 3.19 -2.83
CA PRO A 188 -12.16 4.04 -2.59
C PRO A 188 -12.88 3.61 -1.31
N LEU A 189 -13.25 4.60 -0.50
CA LEU A 189 -13.96 4.39 0.75
C LEU A 189 -15.48 4.49 0.57
N ARG A 190 -15.94 5.33 -0.37
CA ARG A 190 -17.35 5.47 -0.72
C ARG A 190 -17.89 4.19 -1.34
N ASP A 191 -19.11 3.82 -0.95
CA ASP A 191 -19.84 2.77 -1.63
C ASP A 191 -20.49 3.28 -2.94
N TYR A 192 -19.85 2.99 -4.07
CA TYR A 192 -20.41 3.22 -5.42
C TYR A 192 -21.41 2.12 -5.85
N GLY A 193 -21.73 1.17 -4.97
CA GLY A 193 -22.52 -0.01 -5.28
C GLY A 193 -21.76 -1.08 -6.09
N VAL A 194 -22.50 -2.11 -6.50
CA VAL A 194 -22.01 -3.24 -7.29
C VAL A 194 -22.76 -3.35 -8.62
N ILE A 195 -22.08 -3.83 -9.64
CA ILE A 195 -22.65 -4.01 -10.98
C ILE A 195 -23.59 -5.21 -11.07
N SER A 196 -24.58 -5.12 -11.98
CA SER A 196 -25.51 -6.21 -12.29
C SER A 196 -25.03 -7.05 -13.47
N ASN A 197 -24.42 -6.42 -14.47
CA ASN A 197 -23.84 -7.06 -15.64
C ASN A 197 -22.38 -6.66 -15.78
N LEU A 198 -21.56 -7.57 -16.32
CA LEU A 198 -20.11 -7.37 -16.52
C LEU A 198 -19.77 -6.03 -17.21
N THR A 199 -20.56 -5.65 -18.21
CA THR A 199 -20.38 -4.45 -19.03
C THR A 199 -20.97 -3.18 -18.42
N ASP A 200 -21.58 -3.24 -17.23
CA ASP A 200 -22.01 -2.02 -16.52
C ASP A 200 -20.79 -1.18 -16.11
N ASN A 201 -19.64 -1.83 -15.85
CA ASN A 201 -18.35 -1.16 -15.74
C ASN A 201 -17.80 -0.90 -17.14
N ASP A 202 -17.45 0.35 -17.45
CA ASP A 202 -16.86 0.76 -18.72
C ASP A 202 -15.33 0.95 -18.55
N LEU A 203 -14.58 -0.01 -19.08
CA LEU A 203 -13.11 0.02 -19.06
C LEU A 203 -12.50 0.48 -20.39
N SER A 204 -13.30 1.01 -21.32
CA SER A 204 -12.84 1.32 -22.68
C SER A 204 -11.69 2.33 -22.75
N SER A 205 -11.61 3.25 -21.78
CA SER A 205 -10.52 4.23 -21.66
C SER A 205 -9.19 3.64 -21.18
N TYR A 206 -9.24 2.45 -20.56
CA TYR A 206 -8.09 1.77 -19.96
C TYR A 206 -7.65 0.54 -20.77
N GLY A 207 -8.58 -0.07 -21.51
CA GLY A 207 -8.40 -1.34 -22.21
C GLY A 207 -8.63 -2.55 -21.31
N THR A 208 -8.88 -3.70 -21.94
CA THR A 208 -9.09 -5.00 -21.28
C THR A 208 -8.35 -6.12 -22.00
N LEU A 209 -8.12 -7.24 -21.33
CA LEU A 209 -7.52 -8.44 -21.95
C LEU A 209 -8.35 -8.92 -23.16
N ALA A 210 -9.68 -8.87 -23.06
CA ALA A 210 -10.59 -9.19 -24.14
C ALA A 210 -10.38 -8.28 -25.37
N SER A 211 -10.20 -6.97 -25.14
CA SER A 211 -9.94 -6.02 -26.21
C SER A 211 -8.57 -6.21 -26.87
N ASP A 212 -7.52 -6.57 -26.11
CA ASP A 212 -6.18 -6.85 -26.65
C ASP A 212 -6.18 -8.11 -27.53
N MET A 213 -7.03 -9.08 -27.17
CA MET A 213 -7.27 -10.29 -27.97
C MET A 213 -8.28 -10.11 -29.11
N GLY A 214 -8.85 -8.93 -29.28
CA GLY A 214 -9.83 -8.64 -30.33
C GLY A 214 -11.12 -9.46 -30.21
N LEU A 215 -11.51 -9.84 -29.00
CA LEU A 215 -12.75 -10.58 -28.74
C LEU A 215 -13.97 -9.68 -28.88
N SER A 216 -15.07 -10.24 -29.37
CA SER A 216 -16.37 -9.55 -29.37
C SER A 216 -16.97 -9.49 -27.97
N GLU A 217 -17.80 -8.49 -27.68
CA GLU A 217 -18.46 -8.31 -26.37
C GLU A 217 -19.25 -9.53 -25.92
N SER A 218 -19.83 -10.30 -26.86
CA SER A 218 -20.52 -11.56 -26.54
C SER A 218 -19.63 -12.69 -26.02
N GLU A 219 -18.31 -12.54 -26.13
CA GLU A 219 -17.30 -13.48 -25.63
C GLU A 219 -16.69 -13.01 -24.31
N TRP A 220 -17.13 -11.87 -23.78
CA TRP A 220 -16.59 -11.33 -22.54
C TRP A 220 -17.06 -12.14 -21.31
N THR A 221 -16.12 -12.37 -20.40
CA THR A 221 -16.27 -13.11 -19.14
C THR A 221 -15.50 -12.39 -18.03
N THR A 222 -15.68 -12.80 -16.77
CA THR A 222 -14.93 -12.24 -15.64
C THR A 222 -13.42 -12.51 -15.68
N ASP A 223 -12.95 -13.40 -16.56
CA ASP A 223 -11.53 -13.66 -16.79
C ASP A 223 -10.90 -12.72 -17.83
N ASN A 224 -11.65 -12.33 -18.86
CA ASN A 224 -11.12 -11.55 -19.97
C ASN A 224 -11.57 -10.07 -19.97
N TYR A 225 -12.65 -9.73 -19.25
CA TYR A 225 -13.02 -8.34 -18.97
C TYR A 225 -12.32 -7.80 -17.70
N ALA A 226 -11.06 -8.18 -17.56
CA ALA A 226 -10.15 -7.69 -16.52
C ALA A 226 -9.26 -6.56 -17.07
N SER A 227 -8.65 -5.81 -16.16
CA SER A 227 -7.66 -4.78 -16.50
C SER A 227 -6.48 -5.36 -17.29
N LEU A 228 -5.84 -4.54 -18.11
CA LEU A 228 -4.51 -4.85 -18.67
C LEU A 228 -3.38 -4.59 -17.66
N ASN A 229 -3.68 -3.95 -16.53
CA ASN A 229 -2.74 -3.52 -15.49
C ASN A 229 -3.09 -4.16 -14.13
N SER A 230 -2.40 -3.73 -13.07
CA SER A 230 -2.77 -4.07 -11.69
C SER A 230 -4.23 -3.76 -11.40
N SER A 231 -4.88 -4.61 -10.61
CA SER A 231 -6.30 -4.50 -10.26
C SER A 231 -6.57 -4.50 -8.75
N ALA A 232 -5.58 -4.84 -7.94
CA ALA A 232 -5.70 -4.85 -6.48
C ALA A 232 -4.32 -4.61 -5.81
N ILE A 233 -4.34 -4.39 -4.50
CA ILE A 233 -3.16 -4.35 -3.63
C ILE A 233 -3.33 -5.37 -2.50
N ALA A 234 -2.26 -6.13 -2.25
CA ALA A 234 -2.19 -7.12 -1.18
C ALA A 234 -1.84 -6.47 0.18
N VAL A 235 -2.09 -7.20 1.27
CA VAL A 235 -1.81 -6.74 2.66
C VAL A 235 -0.35 -6.42 2.95
N ASP A 236 0.59 -6.92 2.13
CA ASP A 236 2.02 -6.63 2.25
C ASP A 236 2.48 -5.43 1.39
N GLY A 237 1.56 -4.83 0.64
CA GLY A 237 1.80 -3.68 -0.24
C GLY A 237 2.04 -4.05 -1.72
N VAL A 238 2.02 -5.33 -2.09
CA VAL A 238 2.29 -5.75 -3.48
C VAL A 238 1.06 -5.59 -4.36
N LEU A 239 1.26 -5.11 -5.58
CA LEU A 239 0.22 -5.06 -6.60
C LEU A 239 -0.18 -6.46 -7.10
N ILE A 240 -1.47 -6.64 -7.32
CA ILE A 240 -2.05 -7.87 -7.86
C ILE A 240 -2.53 -7.60 -9.29
N TYR A 241 -2.10 -8.45 -10.21
CA TYR A 241 -2.50 -8.46 -11.61
C TYR A 241 -3.53 -9.56 -11.88
N PRO A 242 -4.28 -9.48 -13.00
CA PRO A 242 -5.15 -10.57 -13.43
C PRO A 242 -4.36 -11.88 -13.58
N ALA A 243 -5.01 -13.01 -13.33
CA ALA A 243 -4.34 -14.32 -13.42
C ALA A 243 -3.85 -14.66 -14.84
N SER A 244 -4.51 -14.11 -15.86
CA SER A 244 -4.15 -14.26 -17.27
C SER A 244 -3.26 -13.12 -17.76
N ASN A 245 -2.34 -13.44 -18.66
CA ASN A 245 -1.61 -12.46 -19.43
C ASN A 245 -2.45 -11.92 -20.61
N ASN A 246 -1.86 -11.01 -21.38
CA ASN A 246 -2.53 -10.31 -22.48
C ASN A 246 -2.91 -11.20 -23.69
N VAL A 247 -2.46 -12.47 -23.72
CA VAL A 247 -2.90 -13.47 -24.69
C VAL A 247 -3.89 -14.50 -24.12
N LEU A 248 -4.49 -14.18 -22.95
CA LEU A 248 -5.44 -15.03 -22.22
C LEU A 248 -4.86 -16.41 -21.85
N VAL A 249 -3.58 -16.44 -21.52
CA VAL A 249 -2.90 -17.59 -20.94
C VAL A 249 -2.62 -17.30 -19.47
N TYR A 250 -3.04 -18.21 -18.58
CA TYR A 250 -2.73 -18.07 -17.16
C TYR A 250 -1.21 -18.09 -16.92
N ALA A 251 -0.72 -17.19 -16.06
CA ALA A 251 0.71 -17.09 -15.75
C ALA A 251 1.29 -18.40 -15.18
N SER A 252 0.46 -19.16 -14.43
CA SER A 252 0.80 -20.52 -13.97
C SER A 252 1.04 -21.49 -15.12
N PHE A 253 0.19 -21.46 -16.16
CA PHE A 253 0.33 -22.32 -17.34
C PHE A 253 1.59 -21.98 -18.14
N ALA A 254 1.89 -20.68 -18.28
CA ALA A 254 3.12 -20.21 -18.92
C ALA A 254 4.39 -20.53 -18.10
N ALA A 255 4.23 -20.96 -16.83
CA ALA A 255 5.28 -21.27 -15.87
C ALA A 255 6.19 -20.06 -15.55
N GLU A 256 5.62 -18.85 -15.66
CA GLU A 256 6.32 -17.56 -15.51
C GLU A 256 6.34 -17.05 -14.07
N ILE A 257 5.74 -17.79 -13.15
CA ILE A 257 5.58 -17.42 -11.74
C ILE A 257 6.28 -18.40 -10.81
N THR A 258 6.60 -17.91 -9.61
CA THR A 258 7.13 -18.74 -8.52
C THR A 258 6.09 -19.69 -7.95
N SER A 259 6.52 -20.63 -7.10
CA SER A 259 5.61 -21.42 -6.27
C SER A 259 4.82 -20.59 -5.23
N SER A 260 5.17 -19.33 -5.04
CA SER A 260 4.42 -18.33 -4.25
C SER A 260 3.49 -17.45 -5.11
N GLY A 261 3.42 -17.68 -6.43
CA GLY A 261 2.50 -17.00 -7.33
C GLY A 261 2.92 -15.61 -7.79
N ILE A 262 4.20 -15.34 -7.69
CA ILE A 262 4.83 -14.05 -7.94
C ILE A 262 5.47 -14.02 -9.33
N HIS A 263 5.41 -12.85 -9.96
CA HIS A 263 6.06 -12.56 -11.24
C HIS A 263 6.95 -11.32 -11.14
N VAL A 264 8.00 -11.29 -11.97
CA VAL A 264 8.78 -10.09 -12.25
C VAL A 264 8.77 -9.87 -13.75
N GLY A 265 8.03 -8.86 -14.20
CA GLY A 265 7.91 -8.53 -15.62
C GLY A 265 9.18 -7.90 -16.19
N ARG A 266 9.19 -7.64 -17.51
CA ARG A 266 10.32 -6.98 -18.20
C ARG A 266 10.66 -5.58 -17.65
N GLY A 267 9.69 -4.94 -16.99
CA GLY A 267 9.87 -3.66 -16.29
C GLY A 267 10.55 -3.77 -14.93
N MET A 268 10.98 -4.97 -14.51
CA MET A 268 11.59 -5.26 -13.19
C MET A 268 10.65 -5.09 -12.00
N GLY A 269 9.38 -4.80 -12.25
CA GLY A 269 8.37 -4.59 -11.21
C GLY A 269 7.74 -5.89 -10.73
N PHE A 270 7.56 -5.98 -9.43
CA PHE A 270 7.07 -7.15 -8.72
C PHE A 270 5.54 -7.13 -8.61
N HIS A 271 4.89 -8.29 -8.77
CA HIS A 271 3.44 -8.43 -8.58
C HIS A 271 2.98 -9.88 -8.43
N TYR A 272 1.80 -10.05 -7.85
CA TYR A 272 1.08 -11.33 -7.79
C TYR A 272 0.24 -11.56 -9.04
N HIS A 273 0.22 -12.81 -9.52
CA HIS A 273 -0.76 -13.30 -10.51
C HIS A 273 -1.64 -14.43 -9.97
N ALA A 274 -1.20 -15.12 -8.92
CA ALA A 274 -1.85 -16.32 -8.44
C ALA A 274 -1.66 -16.49 -6.93
N ASP A 275 -2.55 -17.24 -6.29
CA ASP A 275 -2.53 -17.45 -4.85
C ASP A 275 -1.60 -18.60 -4.46
N GLY A 276 -0.31 -18.29 -4.25
CA GLY A 276 0.67 -19.27 -3.78
C GLY A 276 0.37 -19.83 -2.39
N HIS A 277 -0.41 -19.12 -1.56
CA HIS A 277 -0.79 -19.61 -0.23
C HIS A 277 -1.61 -20.90 -0.34
N SER A 278 -2.67 -20.87 -1.15
CA SER A 278 -3.57 -21.99 -1.42
C SER A 278 -2.82 -23.23 -1.93
N PHE A 279 -1.61 -23.07 -2.45
CA PHE A 279 -0.80 -24.16 -3.00
C PHE A 279 0.22 -24.74 -2.03
N ASN A 280 1.07 -23.93 -1.40
CA ASN A 280 2.25 -24.45 -0.71
C ASN A 280 2.16 -24.43 0.84
N GLY A 281 1.34 -23.55 1.44
CA GLY A 281 1.16 -23.43 2.89
C GLY A 281 2.44 -23.33 3.73
N ASN A 282 3.55 -22.85 3.16
CA ASN A 282 4.90 -22.98 3.70
C ASN A 282 5.29 -21.97 4.80
N GLY A 283 4.37 -21.12 5.25
CA GLY A 283 4.63 -20.09 6.28
C GLY A 283 5.23 -18.79 5.75
N THR A 284 5.57 -18.69 4.46
CA THR A 284 6.13 -17.47 3.84
C THR A 284 5.16 -16.81 2.86
N ASN A 285 3.92 -17.28 2.80
CA ASN A 285 2.90 -16.74 1.91
C ASN A 285 2.25 -15.48 2.50
N LEU A 286 1.49 -14.79 1.65
CA LEU A 286 0.73 -13.57 1.99
C LEU A 286 -0.16 -13.74 3.24
N TYR A 287 -0.70 -14.93 3.42
CA TYR A 287 -1.43 -15.38 4.60
C TYR A 287 -1.09 -16.86 4.83
N ASN A 288 -1.39 -17.43 6.00
CA ASN A 288 -1.06 -18.80 6.39
C ASN A 288 -2.20 -19.42 7.22
N LEU A 289 -2.23 -20.76 7.37
CA LEU A 289 -3.27 -21.45 8.15
C LEU A 289 -3.35 -20.99 9.61
N SER A 290 -2.25 -20.47 10.17
CA SER A 290 -2.22 -19.86 11.51
C SER A 290 -3.06 -18.60 11.60
N ASP A 291 -3.25 -17.87 10.51
CA ASP A 291 -4.01 -16.61 10.49
C ASP A 291 -5.52 -16.85 10.61
N PHE A 292 -5.96 -18.10 10.41
CA PHE A 292 -7.34 -18.51 10.60
C PHE A 292 -7.66 -18.81 12.07
N GLU A 293 -6.65 -19.13 12.89
CA GLU A 293 -6.86 -19.52 14.29
C GLU A 293 -7.46 -18.37 15.10
N GLY A 294 -8.58 -18.63 15.77
CA GLY A 294 -9.28 -17.64 16.60
C GLY A 294 -10.14 -16.62 15.84
N HIS A 295 -10.25 -16.75 14.51
CA HIS A 295 -11.07 -15.88 13.66
C HIS A 295 -12.35 -16.59 13.20
N THR A 296 -13.39 -15.81 12.87
CA THR A 296 -14.69 -16.32 12.41
C THR A 296 -14.84 -16.33 10.91
N HIS A 297 -13.88 -15.76 10.18
CA HIS A 297 -13.86 -15.64 8.73
C HIS A 297 -12.41 -15.77 8.24
N PRO A 298 -12.15 -16.17 6.98
CA PRO A 298 -10.82 -16.04 6.41
C PRO A 298 -10.24 -14.63 6.60
N PRO A 299 -8.90 -14.47 6.66
CA PRO A 299 -8.28 -13.17 6.86
C PRO A 299 -8.46 -12.26 5.64
N ILE A 300 -8.48 -10.94 5.85
CA ILE A 300 -8.33 -9.98 4.76
C ILE A 300 -6.90 -10.08 4.24
N ILE A 301 -6.74 -10.20 2.93
CA ILE A 301 -5.45 -10.36 2.25
C ILE A 301 -5.18 -9.24 1.24
N GLY A 302 -6.15 -8.34 1.02
CA GLY A 302 -5.96 -7.18 0.17
C GLY A 302 -7.25 -6.40 -0.08
N PHE A 303 -7.16 -5.41 -0.97
CA PHE A 303 -8.29 -4.68 -1.52
C PHE A 303 -8.16 -4.58 -3.04
N ALA A 304 -9.26 -4.83 -3.74
CA ALA A 304 -9.37 -4.50 -5.15
C ALA A 304 -9.58 -3.00 -5.35
N PHE A 305 -9.16 -2.48 -6.50
CA PHE A 305 -9.24 -1.05 -6.81
C PHE A 305 -10.68 -0.55 -6.96
N ASP A 306 -11.63 -1.47 -7.14
CA ASP A 306 -13.06 -1.17 -7.06
C ASP A 306 -13.56 -0.91 -5.63
N GLY A 307 -12.70 -1.10 -4.61
CA GLY A 307 -12.99 -0.86 -3.20
C GLY A 307 -13.48 -2.06 -2.43
N LEU A 308 -13.60 -3.24 -3.05
CA LEU A 308 -14.04 -4.45 -2.35
C LEU A 308 -12.86 -5.15 -1.68
N ALA A 309 -13.09 -5.61 -0.45
CA ALA A 309 -12.12 -6.37 0.31
C ALA A 309 -11.89 -7.73 -0.35
N LEU A 310 -10.64 -8.17 -0.34
CA LEU A 310 -10.21 -9.48 -0.80
C LEU A 310 -9.80 -10.32 0.41
N PHE A 311 -10.46 -11.47 0.57
CA PHE A 311 -10.22 -12.40 1.66
C PHE A 311 -9.47 -13.64 1.19
N GLY A 312 -8.77 -14.28 2.14
CA GLY A 312 -8.17 -15.59 1.96
C GLY A 312 -9.20 -16.65 1.56
N LYS A 313 -8.72 -17.74 0.99
CA LYS A 313 -9.57 -18.86 0.58
C LYS A 313 -10.22 -19.54 1.79
N TYR A 314 -11.43 -20.08 1.59
CA TYR A 314 -12.04 -20.98 2.57
C TYR A 314 -11.29 -22.30 2.67
N GLU A 315 -10.82 -22.61 3.88
CA GLU A 315 -10.08 -23.82 4.17
C GLU A 315 -10.97 -24.89 4.82
N SER A 316 -10.88 -26.12 4.31
CA SER A 316 -11.75 -27.24 4.75
C SER A 316 -11.64 -27.54 6.25
N SER A 317 -10.46 -27.32 6.84
CA SER A 317 -10.18 -27.41 8.27
C SER A 317 -10.90 -26.35 9.11
N TYR A 318 -11.40 -25.27 8.50
CA TYR A 318 -12.09 -24.14 9.12
C TYR A 318 -13.54 -24.01 8.60
N ASN A 319 -14.20 -25.15 8.34
CA ASN A 319 -15.56 -25.19 7.78
C ASN A 319 -16.68 -24.59 8.64
N SER A 320 -16.39 -24.20 9.88
CA SER A 320 -17.32 -23.49 10.75
C SER A 320 -17.25 -21.96 10.62
N MET A 321 -16.36 -21.43 9.79
CA MET A 321 -16.29 -19.99 9.53
C MET A 321 -17.56 -19.49 8.85
N ASP A 322 -17.91 -18.25 9.16
CA ASP A 322 -19.00 -17.53 8.52
C ASP A 322 -18.77 -17.53 7.01
N GLY A 323 -19.84 -17.72 6.23
CA GLY A 323 -19.76 -17.75 4.77
C GLY A 323 -19.20 -19.03 4.14
N PHE A 324 -18.59 -19.97 4.89
CA PHE A 324 -17.94 -21.17 4.32
C PHE A 324 -18.84 -21.99 3.38
N GLY A 325 -20.13 -22.11 3.71
CA GLY A 325 -21.12 -22.83 2.90
C GLY A 325 -21.86 -21.97 1.86
N THR A 326 -21.45 -20.72 1.67
CA THR A 326 -22.08 -19.78 0.73
C THR A 326 -21.31 -19.80 -0.58
N ASP A 327 -22.01 -20.17 -1.66
CA ASP A 327 -21.41 -20.24 -2.99
C ASP A 327 -20.82 -18.89 -3.42
N LEU A 328 -19.65 -18.94 -4.05
CA LEU A 328 -19.04 -17.80 -4.71
C LEU A 328 -19.70 -17.57 -6.07
N ASP A 329 -19.91 -16.31 -6.44
CA ASP A 329 -20.44 -15.94 -7.75
C ASP A 329 -19.37 -16.00 -8.86
N GLU A 330 -19.70 -15.54 -10.07
CA GLU A 330 -18.79 -15.56 -11.22
C GLU A 330 -17.57 -14.61 -11.09
N TYR A 331 -17.62 -13.64 -10.17
CA TYR A 331 -16.49 -12.78 -9.79
C TYR A 331 -15.68 -13.39 -8.63
N ASN A 332 -16.13 -14.54 -8.12
CA ASN A 332 -15.64 -15.27 -6.96
C ASN A 332 -15.73 -14.47 -5.66
N GLY A 333 -16.82 -13.73 -5.52
CA GLY A 333 -17.19 -13.12 -4.25
C GLY A 333 -18.57 -13.59 -3.79
N HIS A 334 -18.95 -13.16 -2.61
CA HIS A 334 -20.29 -13.35 -2.08
C HIS A 334 -20.62 -12.32 -1.02
N ILE A 335 -21.82 -12.39 -0.46
CA ILE A 335 -22.28 -11.58 0.66
C ILE A 335 -22.91 -12.48 1.72
N HIS A 336 -22.53 -12.27 2.98
CA HIS A 336 -23.13 -12.93 4.13
C HIS A 336 -22.86 -12.11 5.40
N GLY A 337 -23.69 -12.28 6.42
CA GLY A 337 -23.56 -11.56 7.69
C GLY A 337 -23.47 -10.04 7.51
N ASP A 338 -22.56 -9.44 8.27
CA ASP A 338 -22.27 -8.00 8.23
C ASP A 338 -21.00 -7.67 7.43
N TYR A 339 -20.48 -8.62 6.64
CA TYR A 339 -19.22 -8.48 5.88
C TYR A 339 -19.37 -7.67 4.59
N GLY A 340 -20.59 -7.33 4.18
CA GLY A 340 -20.86 -6.77 2.85
C GLY A 340 -20.49 -7.75 1.73
N TYR A 341 -20.61 -7.31 0.47
CA TYR A 341 -20.05 -8.11 -0.63
C TYR A 341 -18.51 -8.07 -0.54
N HIS A 342 -17.85 -9.19 -0.77
CA HIS A 342 -16.39 -9.28 -0.75
C HIS A 342 -15.90 -10.44 -1.62
N TYR A 343 -14.65 -10.35 -2.09
CA TYR A 343 -14.00 -11.41 -2.86
C TYR A 343 -13.32 -12.43 -1.96
N HIS A 344 -13.16 -13.64 -2.47
CA HIS A 344 -12.29 -14.65 -1.91
C HIS A 344 -11.27 -15.14 -2.93
N ALA A 345 -10.04 -15.36 -2.48
CA ALA A 345 -9.12 -16.25 -3.18
C ALA A 345 -9.75 -17.65 -3.30
N PHE A 346 -9.48 -18.36 -4.38
CA PHE A 346 -10.09 -19.66 -4.65
C PHE A 346 -9.21 -20.52 -5.55
N ALA A 347 -9.57 -21.79 -5.68
CA ALA A 347 -8.90 -22.70 -6.60
C ALA A 347 -9.93 -23.55 -7.35
N THR A 348 -9.71 -23.77 -8.63
CA THR A 348 -10.58 -24.60 -9.47
C THR A 348 -9.77 -25.34 -10.54
N GLU A 349 -10.28 -26.49 -10.97
CA GLU A 349 -9.74 -27.17 -12.14
C GLU A 349 -10.01 -26.35 -13.40
N VAL A 350 -8.97 -26.12 -14.20
CA VAL A 350 -9.04 -25.44 -15.50
C VAL A 350 -8.36 -26.31 -16.56
N THR A 351 -8.73 -26.10 -17.82
CA THR A 351 -8.01 -26.68 -18.97
C THR A 351 -7.53 -25.55 -19.86
N GLN A 352 -6.22 -25.39 -19.99
CA GLN A 352 -5.59 -24.38 -20.84
C GLN A 352 -4.88 -25.06 -22.00
N SER A 353 -5.02 -24.49 -23.21
CA SER A 353 -4.34 -24.99 -24.41
C SER A 353 -3.53 -23.88 -25.08
N GLU A 354 -2.27 -24.16 -25.42
CA GLU A 354 -1.39 -23.26 -26.16
C GLU A 354 -0.41 -24.07 -27.02
N ASN A 355 -0.18 -23.67 -28.28
CA ASN A 355 0.84 -24.24 -29.17
C ASN A 355 0.90 -25.80 -29.23
N ASN A 356 -0.27 -26.46 -29.28
CA ASN A 356 -0.47 -27.92 -29.24
C ASN A 356 -0.18 -28.63 -27.90
N SER A 357 0.10 -27.89 -26.83
CA SER A 357 0.02 -28.38 -25.45
C SER A 357 -1.37 -28.08 -24.90
N SER A 358 -1.93 -29.03 -24.14
CA SER A 358 -3.17 -28.84 -23.40
C SER A 358 -3.04 -29.55 -22.08
N GLU A 359 -3.17 -28.80 -20.98
CA GLU A 359 -3.04 -29.34 -19.64
C GLU A 359 -4.30 -29.04 -18.84
N THR A 360 -4.72 -30.01 -18.03
CA THR A 360 -5.76 -29.84 -17.02
C THR A 360 -5.10 -29.86 -15.66
N TYR A 361 -5.29 -28.78 -14.89
CA TYR A 361 -4.60 -28.57 -13.61
C TYR A 361 -5.47 -27.69 -12.69
N ILE A 362 -5.11 -27.62 -11.40
CA ILE A 362 -5.79 -26.72 -10.46
C ILE A 362 -5.15 -25.33 -10.59
N GLN A 363 -5.92 -24.34 -11.07
CA GLN A 363 -5.50 -22.94 -11.02
C GLN A 363 -5.86 -22.36 -9.66
N HIS A 364 -4.89 -21.69 -9.04
CA HIS A 364 -5.06 -20.96 -7.79
C HIS A 364 -5.17 -19.48 -8.11
N PHE A 365 -6.32 -18.88 -7.84
CA PHE A 365 -6.62 -17.50 -8.12
C PHE A 365 -6.53 -16.70 -6.82
N LEU A 366 -5.66 -15.69 -6.82
CA LEU A 366 -5.70 -14.65 -5.79
C LEU A 366 -6.87 -13.72 -6.07
N PHE A 367 -7.01 -13.32 -7.34
CA PHE A 367 -8.06 -12.47 -7.84
C PHE A 367 -8.21 -12.72 -9.35
N ARG A 368 -9.44 -12.72 -9.91
CA ARG A 368 -9.63 -12.89 -11.37
C ARG A 368 -9.16 -11.66 -12.16
N GLY A 369 -9.51 -10.47 -11.69
CA GLY A 369 -9.13 -9.18 -12.30
C GLY A 369 -10.32 -8.32 -12.73
N ALA A 370 -11.48 -8.90 -13.05
CA ALA A 370 -12.70 -8.14 -13.33
C ALA A 370 -13.34 -7.61 -12.03
N PHE A 371 -13.98 -6.43 -12.12
CA PHE A 371 -14.57 -5.75 -10.97
C PHE A 371 -16.08 -5.96 -10.87
N LYS A 372 -16.52 -6.36 -9.68
CA LYS A 372 -17.91 -6.39 -9.23
C LYS A 372 -18.34 -5.07 -8.61
N GLY A 373 -17.43 -4.32 -7.98
CA GLY A 373 -17.71 -2.96 -7.56
C GLY A 373 -17.95 -2.06 -8.79
N SER A 374 -18.86 -1.11 -8.68
CA SER A 374 -19.00 -0.07 -9.72
C SER A 374 -17.78 0.83 -9.70
N VAL A 375 -17.10 0.97 -10.86
CA VAL A 375 -15.84 1.72 -10.95
C VAL A 375 -15.88 2.99 -11.79
N ASN A 376 -16.98 3.21 -12.53
CA ASN A 376 -17.07 4.28 -13.53
C ASN A 376 -16.86 5.69 -12.96
N GLU A 377 -17.22 5.88 -11.69
CA GLU A 377 -17.12 7.17 -11.00
C GLU A 377 -15.86 7.30 -10.13
N ILE A 378 -14.94 6.31 -10.13
CA ILE A 378 -13.73 6.34 -9.31
C ILE A 378 -12.62 7.16 -10.02
N PRO A 379 -12.19 8.31 -9.47
CA PRO A 379 -11.20 9.14 -10.15
C PRO A 379 -9.81 8.50 -10.23
N GLY A 380 -9.34 8.27 -11.45
CA GLY A 380 -8.00 7.75 -11.72
C GLY A 380 -7.79 6.32 -11.21
N LEU A 381 -8.76 5.44 -11.43
CA LEU A 381 -8.83 4.04 -10.96
C LEU A 381 -7.51 3.25 -11.09
N PHE A 382 -6.85 3.30 -12.25
CA PHE A 382 -5.61 2.52 -12.52
C PHE A 382 -4.32 3.33 -12.43
N GLU A 383 -4.39 4.61 -12.08
CA GLU A 383 -3.18 5.39 -11.86
C GLU A 383 -2.66 5.09 -10.45
N VAL A 384 -1.56 4.34 -10.38
CA VAL A 384 -0.97 3.84 -9.13
C VAL A 384 0.47 4.34 -8.92
N SER A 385 0.91 5.34 -9.68
CA SER A 385 2.23 5.95 -9.52
C SER A 385 2.16 7.28 -8.76
N THR A 386 3.32 7.80 -8.36
CA THR A 386 3.44 9.13 -7.75
C THR A 386 3.16 10.28 -8.73
N ASN A 387 3.05 10.01 -10.04
CA ASN A 387 2.67 11.02 -11.03
C ASN A 387 1.29 11.64 -10.74
N GLN A 388 0.47 10.99 -9.90
CA GLN A 388 -0.78 11.55 -9.39
C GLN A 388 -0.60 12.91 -8.76
N PHE A 389 0.49 13.17 -8.02
CA PHE A 389 0.75 14.48 -7.42
C PHE A 389 0.91 15.60 -8.46
N MET A 390 1.35 15.24 -9.66
CA MET A 390 1.58 16.17 -10.77
C MET A 390 0.40 16.28 -11.73
N ASN A 391 -0.61 15.41 -11.61
CA ASN A 391 -1.77 15.38 -12.48
C ASN A 391 -2.88 16.31 -11.93
N SER A 392 -3.21 17.37 -12.66
CA SER A 392 -4.22 18.37 -12.24
C SER A 392 -5.59 17.80 -11.90
N ASP A 393 -5.96 16.70 -12.54
CA ASP A 393 -7.32 16.17 -12.49
C ASP A 393 -7.50 15.26 -11.27
N ILE A 394 -6.42 14.60 -10.84
CA ILE A 394 -6.48 13.58 -9.78
C ILE A 394 -5.60 13.86 -8.56
N LYS A 395 -4.72 14.87 -8.60
CA LYS A 395 -3.84 15.20 -7.47
C LYS A 395 -4.57 15.49 -6.17
N ARG A 396 -5.80 16.01 -6.25
CA ARG A 396 -6.66 16.28 -5.09
C ARG A 396 -7.01 15.00 -4.31
N TYR A 397 -7.21 13.88 -5.02
CA TYR A 397 -7.62 12.61 -4.42
C TYR A 397 -6.48 11.90 -3.69
N VAL A 398 -5.23 12.25 -3.98
CA VAL A 398 -4.05 11.78 -3.24
C VAL A 398 -3.54 12.80 -2.22
N GLY A 399 -4.27 13.90 -1.99
CA GLY A 399 -3.88 14.91 -1.01
C GLY A 399 -2.58 15.64 -1.36
N ALA A 400 -2.35 15.92 -2.65
CA ALA A 400 -1.15 16.66 -3.08
C ALA A 400 -1.07 18.05 -2.42
N ALA A 401 0.13 18.55 -2.18
CA ALA A 401 0.36 19.86 -1.57
C ALA A 401 -0.47 20.97 -2.25
N GLY A 402 -1.21 21.73 -1.43
CA GLY A 402 -2.04 22.84 -1.89
C GLY A 402 -3.36 22.42 -2.56
N THR A 403 -3.77 21.15 -2.44
CA THR A 403 -5.10 20.68 -2.88
C THR A 403 -6.17 20.83 -1.82
N VAL A 404 -5.77 20.97 -0.55
CA VAL A 404 -6.68 21.33 0.54
C VAL A 404 -6.94 22.83 0.46
N MET A 405 -7.99 23.21 -0.28
CA MET A 405 -8.44 24.59 -0.36
C MET A 405 -9.21 24.97 0.92
N ASP A 406 -8.90 26.15 1.45
CA ASP A 406 -9.33 26.74 2.72
C ASP A 406 -10.83 27.12 2.74
N THR A 407 -11.71 26.20 2.34
CA THR A 407 -13.17 26.35 2.35
C THR A 407 -13.87 25.35 3.26
N ASP A 408 -13.23 24.24 3.62
CA ASP A 408 -13.71 23.26 4.61
C ASP A 408 -12.94 23.30 5.94
N LYS A 409 -12.26 24.42 6.20
CA LYS A 409 -11.79 24.75 7.54
C LYS A 409 -12.93 24.99 8.54
N ASP A 410 -14.21 24.93 8.16
CA ASP A 410 -15.34 25.19 9.06
C ASP A 410 -16.15 23.94 9.47
N GLU A 411 -16.11 22.83 8.71
CA GLU A 411 -16.80 21.58 9.09
C GLU A 411 -15.86 20.53 9.71
N LEU A 412 -14.58 20.46 9.28
CA LEU A 412 -13.56 19.64 9.95
C LEU A 412 -12.92 20.34 11.17
N SER A 413 -13.19 21.63 11.39
CA SER A 413 -12.67 22.40 12.55
C SER A 413 -13.54 22.38 13.79
N GLN A 414 -14.73 21.75 13.74
CA GLN A 414 -15.55 21.58 14.95
C GLN A 414 -15.13 20.39 15.81
N PHE A 415 -14.11 19.64 15.40
CA PHE A 415 -13.47 18.61 16.22
C PHE A 415 -12.01 19.00 16.52
N PRO A 416 -11.55 18.92 17.78
CA PRO A 416 -10.24 19.42 18.16
C PRO A 416 -9.14 18.49 17.61
N GLN A 417 -8.54 18.88 16.48
CA GLN A 417 -7.39 18.21 15.87
C GLN A 417 -6.12 18.58 16.67
N ILE A 418 -5.31 17.57 17.00
CA ILE A 418 -4.25 17.49 18.01
C ILE A 418 -3.20 18.65 17.96
N PHE A 419 -2.50 18.94 19.07
CA PHE A 419 -1.40 19.91 19.09
C PHE A 419 -0.23 19.45 18.20
N ASN A 420 0.39 20.36 17.43
CA ASN A 420 1.47 20.06 16.49
C ASN A 420 2.72 20.89 16.79
N LEU A 421 3.89 20.43 16.34
CA LEU A 421 5.15 21.18 16.36
C LEU A 421 5.77 21.06 14.96
N SER A 422 5.88 22.16 14.21
CA SER A 422 6.39 22.20 12.84
C SER A 422 7.92 22.10 12.80
N HIS A 423 8.47 21.78 11.62
CA HIS A 423 9.91 21.90 11.40
C HIS A 423 10.36 23.36 11.52
N ASN A 424 11.54 23.59 12.10
CA ASN A 424 12.11 24.92 12.18
C ASN A 424 12.61 25.37 10.80
N TYR A 425 12.38 26.62 10.42
CA TYR A 425 12.86 27.18 9.15
C TYR A 425 13.58 28.52 9.35
N PRO A 426 14.79 28.70 8.77
CA PRO A 426 15.57 27.70 8.02
C PRO A 426 16.10 26.55 8.90
N ASN A 427 16.49 25.43 8.30
CA ASN A 427 17.26 24.33 8.92
C ASN A 427 18.11 23.63 7.83
N PRO A 428 19.46 23.60 7.91
CA PRO A 428 20.29 24.25 8.93
C PRO A 428 20.12 25.78 8.97
N PHE A 429 20.36 26.40 10.13
CA PHE A 429 20.11 27.83 10.34
C PHE A 429 21.35 28.60 10.79
N ASN A 430 21.38 29.92 10.58
CA ASN A 430 22.47 30.80 11.02
C ASN A 430 22.02 32.27 11.16
N PRO A 431 22.05 32.87 12.37
CA PRO A 431 21.90 32.25 13.68
C PRO A 431 20.42 32.13 14.09
N THR A 432 19.48 32.56 13.25
CA THR A 432 18.05 32.59 13.56
C THR A 432 17.27 31.50 12.83
N THR A 433 16.30 30.92 13.53
CA THR A 433 15.32 30.00 12.95
C THR A 433 13.95 30.27 13.55
N THR A 434 12.91 30.02 12.77
CA THR A 434 11.52 30.15 13.19
C THR A 434 10.97 28.78 13.54
N ILE A 435 10.37 28.64 14.71
CA ILE A 435 9.69 27.45 15.18
C ILE A 435 8.20 27.77 15.26
N GLU A 436 7.39 26.98 14.56
CA GLU A 436 5.94 27.08 14.59
C GLU A 436 5.34 25.88 15.34
N TYR A 437 4.27 26.13 16.09
CA TYR A 437 3.53 25.08 16.76
C TYR A 437 2.05 25.44 16.92
N ASP A 438 1.21 24.41 16.95
CA ASP A 438 -0.23 24.53 17.00
C ASP A 438 -0.76 24.02 18.32
N LEU A 439 -1.68 24.78 18.89
CA LEU A 439 -2.40 24.38 20.10
C LEU A 439 -3.85 24.12 19.76
N ALA A 440 -4.25 22.86 19.81
CA ALA A 440 -5.64 22.44 19.63
C ALA A 440 -6.56 23.06 20.70
N ILE A 441 -6.08 23.10 21.95
CA ILE A 441 -6.82 23.59 23.12
C ILE A 441 -5.94 24.59 23.87
N SER A 442 -6.57 25.63 24.41
CA SER A 442 -5.88 26.57 25.30
C SER A 442 -5.37 25.82 26.54
N GLY A 443 -4.09 25.95 26.87
CA GLY A 443 -3.49 25.15 27.94
C GLY A 443 -2.05 25.51 28.25
N SER A 444 -1.45 24.76 29.18
CA SER A 444 -0.04 24.95 29.55
C SER A 444 0.89 24.49 28.43
N VAL A 445 1.87 25.31 28.10
CA VAL A 445 2.88 25.05 27.07
C VAL A 445 4.26 25.17 27.70
N ASP A 446 5.12 24.20 27.40
CA ASP A 446 6.56 24.26 27.65
C ASP A 446 7.29 23.93 26.34
N LEU A 447 7.74 24.97 25.63
CA LEU A 447 8.58 24.86 24.43
C LEU A 447 10.02 25.22 24.81
N ALA A 448 10.93 24.27 24.60
CA ALA A 448 12.33 24.44 24.98
C ALA A 448 13.30 23.77 24.01
N VAL A 449 14.54 24.27 23.99
CA VAL A 449 15.67 23.76 23.21
C VAL A 449 16.61 22.97 24.12
N TYR A 450 17.15 21.87 23.60
CA TYR A 450 18.02 20.92 24.28
C TYR A 450 19.28 20.63 23.47
N ASP A 451 20.38 20.35 24.17
CA ASP A 451 21.61 19.81 23.55
C ASP A 451 21.55 18.28 23.37
N LEU A 452 22.61 17.70 22.79
CA LEU A 452 22.77 16.26 22.58
C LEU A 452 22.75 15.43 23.87
N MET A 453 23.08 16.04 25.02
CA MET A 453 23.07 15.38 26.31
C MET A 453 21.70 15.50 27.01
N GLY A 454 20.71 16.15 26.36
CA GLY A 454 19.39 16.39 26.91
C GLY A 454 19.35 17.53 27.93
N HIS A 455 20.37 18.39 28.00
CA HIS A 455 20.31 19.58 28.84
C HIS A 455 19.47 20.67 28.16
N ARG A 456 18.55 21.27 28.92
CA ARG A 456 17.76 22.42 28.46
C ARG A 456 18.64 23.65 28.31
N ILE A 457 18.77 24.12 27.08
CA ILE A 457 19.60 25.25 26.67
C ILE A 457 18.82 26.56 26.69
N ARG A 458 17.59 26.53 26.17
CA ARG A 458 16.73 27.71 26.04
C ARG A 458 15.28 27.36 26.32
N THR A 459 14.60 28.20 27.08
CA THR A 459 13.15 28.24 27.19
C THR A 459 12.61 29.23 26.16
N LEU A 460 11.83 28.73 25.20
CA LEU A 460 11.21 29.55 24.16
C LEU A 460 9.82 30.02 24.59
N MET A 461 9.05 29.13 25.21
CA MET A 461 7.76 29.46 25.81
C MET A 461 7.52 28.62 27.07
N TYR A 462 7.04 29.24 28.15
CA TYR A 462 6.60 28.52 29.34
C TYR A 462 5.38 29.23 29.96
N GLY A 463 4.22 28.56 29.98
CA GLY A 463 2.99 29.08 30.57
C GLY A 463 1.75 28.77 29.75
N ASN A 464 0.61 29.37 30.11
CA ASN A 464 -0.65 29.13 29.41
C ASN A 464 -0.74 29.94 28.11
N GLN A 465 -1.12 29.27 27.03
CA GLN A 465 -1.35 29.88 25.72
C GLN A 465 -2.79 29.59 25.27
N LYS A 466 -3.35 30.51 24.47
CA LYS A 466 -4.63 30.26 23.80
C LYS A 466 -4.41 29.30 22.62
N SER A 467 -5.44 28.56 22.24
CA SER A 467 -5.43 27.72 21.02
C SER A 467 -5.06 28.52 19.76
N GLY A 468 -4.70 27.79 18.70
CA GLY A 468 -4.28 28.31 17.40
C GLY A 468 -2.76 28.35 17.20
N ILE A 469 -2.36 28.67 15.97
CA ILE A 469 -0.97 28.70 15.47
C ILE A 469 -0.13 29.71 16.26
N LYS A 470 1.08 29.30 16.65
CA LYS A 470 2.08 30.11 17.35
C LYS A 470 3.41 30.04 16.63
N THR A 471 4.08 31.18 16.53
CA THR A 471 5.38 31.28 15.89
C THR A 471 6.37 31.91 16.88
N ILE A 472 7.53 31.29 17.06
CA ILE A 472 8.60 31.77 17.93
C ILE A 472 9.93 31.70 17.18
N GLU A 473 10.69 32.79 17.20
CA GLU A 473 12.05 32.81 16.69
C GLU A 473 13.04 32.38 17.79
N TRP A 474 14.02 31.55 17.43
CA TRP A 474 15.19 31.28 18.24
C TRP A 474 16.44 31.83 17.55
N ASP A 475 17.24 32.59 18.30
CA ASP A 475 18.41 33.35 17.83
C ASP A 475 19.75 32.68 18.20
N ALA A 476 19.74 31.36 18.41
CA ALA A 476 20.89 30.59 18.86
C ALA A 476 21.48 31.07 20.20
N THR A 477 20.66 31.59 21.13
CA THR A 477 21.09 31.93 22.49
C THR A 477 20.54 30.97 23.54
N ASN A 478 21.26 30.82 24.66
CA ASN A 478 20.78 30.12 25.85
C ASN A 478 19.91 31.03 26.74
N ASP A 479 19.37 30.52 27.85
CA ASP A 479 18.56 31.31 28.81
C ASP A 479 19.29 32.52 29.43
N LEU A 480 20.63 32.56 29.36
CA LEU A 480 21.45 33.70 29.80
C LEU A 480 21.71 34.74 28.68
N GLY A 481 21.15 34.53 27.48
CA GLY A 481 21.37 35.38 26.31
C GLY A 481 22.74 35.21 25.66
N GLN A 482 23.46 34.13 25.96
CA GLN A 482 24.77 33.84 25.38
C GLN A 482 24.61 32.95 24.16
N SER A 483 25.32 33.26 23.07
CA SER A 483 25.31 32.42 21.86
C SER A 483 25.80 31.00 22.15
N VAL A 484 25.14 30.02 21.55
CA VAL A 484 25.51 28.60 21.66
C VAL A 484 26.43 28.19 20.51
N SER A 485 27.12 27.05 20.66
CA SER A 485 28.04 26.54 19.63
C SER A 485 27.28 25.96 18.43
N ALA A 486 27.87 26.01 17.23
CA ALA A 486 27.34 25.24 16.10
C ALA A 486 27.26 23.74 16.42
N GLY A 487 26.22 23.08 15.90
CA GLY A 487 25.95 21.67 16.21
C GLY A 487 24.47 21.30 16.13
N LEU A 488 24.20 20.06 16.53
CA LEU A 488 22.86 19.48 16.58
C LEU A 488 22.17 19.87 17.90
N TYR A 489 20.93 20.32 17.79
CA TYR A 489 20.04 20.63 18.91
C TYR A 489 18.70 19.95 18.71
N PHE A 490 17.94 19.81 19.79
CA PHE A 490 16.55 19.37 19.77
C PHE A 490 15.66 20.48 20.30
N TYR A 491 14.44 20.62 19.78
CA TYR A 491 13.41 21.46 20.39
C TYR A 491 12.20 20.59 20.68
N GLN A 492 11.61 20.81 21.85
CA GLN A 492 10.55 19.98 22.39
C GLN A 492 9.40 20.87 22.84
N LEU A 493 8.20 20.51 22.39
CA LEU A 493 6.94 21.09 22.82
C LEU A 493 6.24 20.10 23.75
N LYS A 494 5.99 20.53 24.99
CA LYS A 494 5.22 19.78 25.99
C LYS A 494 3.93 20.52 26.32
N THR A 495 2.82 19.80 26.26
CA THR A 495 1.46 20.27 26.58
C THR A 495 0.75 19.22 27.46
N PRO A 496 -0.46 19.49 28.00
CA PRO A 496 -1.27 18.45 28.62
C PRO A 496 -1.65 17.32 27.68
N GLN A 497 -1.60 17.57 26.36
CA GLN A 497 -1.96 16.59 25.33
C GLN A 497 -0.78 15.69 24.94
N GLY A 498 0.47 16.05 25.25
CA GLY A 498 1.63 15.20 24.97
C GLY A 498 2.97 15.95 24.85
N ILE A 499 3.96 15.27 24.29
CA ILE A 499 5.32 15.80 24.05
C ILE A 499 5.74 15.50 22.60
N ILE A 500 6.12 16.51 21.83
CA ILE A 500 6.70 16.37 20.48
C ILE A 500 8.13 16.92 20.50
N THR A 501 9.09 16.20 19.92
CA THR A 501 10.49 16.63 19.83
C THR A 501 10.99 16.55 18.39
N LYS A 502 11.65 17.60 17.91
CA LYS A 502 12.29 17.64 16.58
C LYS A 502 13.75 18.11 16.68
N LYS A 503 14.55 17.82 15.66
CA LYS A 503 15.98 18.16 15.59
C LYS A 503 16.24 19.40 14.71
N MET A 504 17.28 20.16 15.02
CA MET A 504 17.73 21.32 14.24
C MET A 504 19.25 21.45 14.26
N VAL A 505 19.82 21.99 13.17
CA VAL A 505 21.26 22.14 12.99
C VAL A 505 21.64 23.61 12.91
N LEU A 506 22.43 24.09 13.87
CA LEU A 506 23.01 25.43 13.85
C LEU A 506 24.33 25.43 13.07
N LEU A 507 24.41 26.24 12.03
CA LEU A 507 25.65 26.56 11.31
C LEU A 507 26.29 27.82 11.88
N LYS A 508 27.60 27.97 11.64
CA LYS A 508 28.34 29.18 11.99
C LYS A 508 28.76 29.93 10.75
#